data_AF-A0A927RV78-F1
#
_entry.id   AF-A0A927RV78-F1
#
_cell.length_a   1.000
_cell.length_b   1.000
_cell.length_c   1.000
_cell.angle_alpha   90.00
_cell.angle_beta   90.00
_cell.angle_gamma   90.00
#
_symmetry.space_group_name_H-M   'P 1'
#
loop_
_entity.id
_entity.type
_entity.pdbx_description
1 polymer ?
#
loop_
_entity_poly.entity_id
_entity_poly.type
_entity_poly.pdbx_seq_one_letter_code
_entity_poly.pdbx_strand_id
1 'polypeptide(L)'
;MENYAKVILYTYPLLKTVGKDYADHIRNKALLSYESAWDTERLTEYIAEEILRKERLEWLKSVVEEVLTELNDLEKSLVAIRYFGKRKKSQTAFQGNMSERDYFRRQQRLAEKLNKLLSGKGVTEEVYLRDFASLDIFEKIHRFIAEGKDKKRVANEWQFV
;
A
#
# COMPACT_ATOMS: atom_id res chain seq x y z
N MET A 1 9.08 11.75 4.88
CA MET A 1 7.87 10.98 4.50
C MET A 1 7.39 10.25 5.72
N GLU A 2 6.10 10.38 5.99
CA GLU A 2 5.47 9.82 7.18
C GLU A 2 5.33 8.30 7.05
N ASN A 3 5.26 7.62 8.20
CA ASN A 3 5.26 6.16 8.22
C ASN A 3 4.01 5.58 7.57
N TYR A 4 2.83 6.19 7.78
CA TYR A 4 1.57 5.73 7.17
C TYR A 4 1.67 5.68 5.63
N ALA A 5 2.23 6.71 5.02
CA ALA A 5 2.37 6.80 3.57
C ALA A 5 3.31 5.72 3.02
N LYS A 6 4.41 5.41 3.74
CA LYS A 6 5.28 4.28 3.41
C LYS A 6 4.53 2.95 3.52
N VAL A 7 3.77 2.74 4.60
CA VAL A 7 2.99 1.50 4.79
C VAL A 7 2.06 1.29 3.60
N ILE A 8 1.29 2.32 3.23
CA ILE A 8 0.34 2.25 2.11
C ILE A 8 1.04 1.87 0.80
N LEU A 9 2.18 2.49 0.49
CA LEU A 9 2.94 2.19 -0.72
C LEU A 9 3.55 0.77 -0.71
N TYR A 10 4.01 0.28 0.44
CA TYR A 10 4.49 -1.10 0.55
C TYR A 10 3.36 -2.13 0.43
N THR A 11 2.16 -1.80 0.92
CA THR A 11 0.99 -2.68 0.87
C THR A 11 0.32 -2.68 -0.51
N TYR A 12 0.44 -1.60 -1.29
CA TYR A 12 -0.22 -1.44 -2.59
C TYR A 12 -0.16 -2.67 -3.52
N PRO A 13 0.99 -3.32 -3.77
CA PRO A 13 1.06 -4.50 -4.63
C PRO A 13 0.19 -5.67 -4.15
N LEU A 14 -0.09 -5.74 -2.85
CA LEU A 14 -0.87 -6.80 -2.20
C LEU A 14 -2.36 -6.47 -2.12
N LEU A 15 -2.75 -5.19 -2.24
CA LEU A 15 -4.14 -4.76 -2.10
C LEU A 15 -5.09 -5.49 -3.06
N LYS A 16 -4.64 -5.81 -4.28
CA LYS A 16 -5.45 -6.58 -5.24
C LYS A 16 -5.75 -7.99 -4.73
N THR A 17 -4.76 -8.68 -4.17
CA THR A 17 -4.94 -10.03 -3.63
C THR A 17 -5.79 -9.99 -2.39
N VAL A 18 -5.49 -9.09 -1.45
CA VAL A 18 -6.27 -8.93 -0.21
C VAL A 18 -7.73 -8.59 -0.50
N GLY A 19 -8.00 -7.66 -1.41
CA GLY A 19 -9.37 -7.32 -1.79
C GLY A 19 -10.15 -8.53 -2.35
N LYS A 20 -9.47 -9.43 -3.07
CA LYS A 20 -10.08 -10.69 -3.53
C LYS A 20 -10.34 -11.64 -2.36
N ASP A 21 -9.37 -11.81 -1.46
CA ASP A 21 -9.52 -12.68 -0.29
C ASP A 21 -10.70 -12.23 0.60
N TYR A 22 -10.88 -10.92 0.80
CA TYR A 22 -12.05 -10.36 1.47
C TYR A 22 -13.35 -10.67 0.72
N ALA A 23 -13.38 -10.52 -0.61
CA ALA A 23 -14.56 -10.84 -1.41
C ALA A 23 -14.95 -12.32 -1.31
N ASP A 24 -13.96 -13.23 -1.36
CA ASP A 24 -14.16 -14.67 -1.22
C ASP A 24 -14.63 -15.01 0.20
N HIS A 25 -14.06 -14.39 1.24
CA HIS A 25 -14.49 -14.53 2.64
C HIS A 25 -15.94 -14.10 2.86
N ILE A 26 -16.31 -12.89 2.40
CA ILE A 26 -17.68 -12.37 2.48
C ILE A 26 -18.65 -13.33 1.80
N ARG A 27 -18.32 -13.79 0.59
CA ARG A 27 -19.16 -14.72 -0.18
C ARG A 27 -19.35 -16.03 0.56
N ASN A 28 -18.26 -16.63 1.06
CA ASN A 28 -18.32 -17.88 1.81
C ASN A 28 -19.15 -17.74 3.09
N LYS A 29 -18.96 -16.63 3.82
CA LYS A 29 -19.71 -16.36 5.06
C LYS A 29 -21.20 -16.16 4.79
N ALA A 30 -21.56 -15.48 3.70
CA ALA A 30 -22.94 -15.31 3.28
C ALA A 30 -23.58 -16.64 2.83
N LEU A 31 -22.86 -17.46 2.05
CA LEU A 31 -23.36 -18.75 1.58
C LEU A 31 -23.58 -19.75 2.73
N LEU A 32 -22.67 -19.78 3.70
CA LEU A 32 -22.75 -20.66 4.88
C LEU A 32 -23.52 -20.02 6.05
N SER A 33 -24.26 -18.94 5.79
CA SER A 33 -24.98 -18.20 6.82
C SER A 33 -26.03 -19.06 7.55
N TYR A 34 -26.61 -20.03 6.86
CA TYR A 34 -27.60 -20.95 7.40
C TYR A 34 -27.03 -21.94 8.45
N GLU A 35 -25.71 -22.17 8.46
CA GLU A 35 -25.03 -23.03 9.44
C GLU A 35 -24.40 -22.23 10.59
N SER A 36 -24.57 -20.90 10.58
CA SER A 36 -23.98 -20.03 11.58
C SER A 36 -24.60 -20.25 12.96
N ALA A 37 -23.75 -20.36 13.98
CA ALA A 37 -24.18 -20.37 15.38
C ALA A 37 -24.57 -18.98 15.91
N TRP A 38 -24.38 -17.93 15.10
CA TRP A 38 -24.78 -16.55 15.44
C TRP A 38 -26.22 -16.30 15.01
N ASP A 39 -26.91 -15.45 15.75
CA ASP A 39 -28.18 -14.91 15.30
C ASP A 39 -28.01 -14.12 13.98
N THR A 40 -29.14 -13.96 13.28
CA THR A 40 -29.18 -13.35 11.95
C THR A 40 -28.72 -11.89 11.98
N GLU A 41 -29.06 -11.14 13.02
CA GLU A 41 -28.70 -9.72 13.16
C GLU A 41 -27.18 -9.56 13.22
N ARG A 42 -26.53 -10.23 14.17
CA ARG A 42 -25.08 -10.20 14.35
C ARG A 42 -24.32 -10.67 13.12
N LEU A 43 -24.82 -11.71 12.44
CA LEU A 43 -24.21 -12.20 11.21
C LEU A 43 -24.30 -11.17 10.08
N THR A 44 -25.45 -10.50 9.97
CA THR A 44 -25.68 -9.47 8.95
C THR A 44 -24.82 -8.25 9.20
N GLU A 45 -24.72 -7.78 10.45
CA GLU A 45 -23.82 -6.69 10.84
C GLU A 45 -22.37 -7.01 10.49
N TYR A 46 -21.90 -8.21 10.85
CA TYR A 46 -20.54 -8.65 10.53
C TYR A 46 -20.26 -8.64 9.02
N ILE A 47 -21.18 -9.18 8.22
CA ILE A 47 -21.03 -9.20 6.75
C ILE A 47 -21.02 -7.77 6.19
N ALA A 48 -21.88 -6.88 6.70
CA ALA A 48 -21.92 -5.49 6.28
C ALA A 48 -20.61 -4.76 6.61
N GLU A 49 -20.04 -4.97 7.81
CA GLU A 49 -18.73 -4.41 8.17
C GLU A 49 -17.61 -4.92 7.25
N GLU A 50 -17.59 -6.20 6.91
CA GLU A 50 -16.60 -6.79 6.01
C GLU A 50 -16.70 -6.18 4.59
N ILE A 51 -17.92 -5.94 4.10
CA ILE A 51 -18.15 -5.23 2.82
C ILE A 51 -17.55 -3.82 2.89
N LEU A 52 -17.84 -3.05 3.95
CA LEU A 52 -17.29 -1.71 4.13
C LEU A 52 -15.75 -1.72 4.27
N ARG A 53 -15.16 -2.76 4.86
CA ARG A 53 -13.69 -2.95 4.90
C ARG A 53 -13.14 -3.17 3.49
N LYS A 54 -13.76 -4.04 2.69
CA LYS A 54 -13.38 -4.27 1.29
C LYS A 54 -13.45 -2.99 0.46
N GLU A 55 -14.56 -2.24 0.55
CA GLU A 55 -14.74 -0.99 -0.19
C GLU A 55 -13.67 0.04 0.15
N ARG A 56 -13.28 0.15 1.43
CA ARG A 56 -12.17 1.02 1.86
C ARG A 56 -10.83 0.60 1.25
N LEU A 57 -10.55 -0.70 1.14
CA LEU A 57 -9.34 -1.21 0.48
C LEU A 57 -9.34 -0.90 -1.03
N GLU A 58 -10.50 -1.02 -1.68
CA GLU A 58 -10.67 -0.68 -3.10
C GLU A 58 -10.51 0.83 -3.34
N TRP A 59 -11.08 1.66 -2.47
CA TRP A 59 -10.87 3.11 -2.48
C TRP A 59 -9.37 3.45 -2.32
N LEU A 60 -8.70 2.88 -1.31
CA LEU A 60 -7.29 3.14 -1.08
C LEU A 60 -6.43 2.73 -2.29
N LYS A 61 -6.74 1.59 -2.91
CA LYS A 61 -6.09 1.15 -4.14
C LYS A 61 -6.30 2.16 -5.27
N SER A 62 -7.52 2.64 -5.47
CA SER A 62 -7.84 3.65 -6.48
C SER A 62 -7.06 4.95 -6.25
N VAL A 63 -7.00 5.42 -5.01
CA VAL A 63 -6.23 6.62 -4.66
C VAL A 63 -4.75 6.44 -4.98
N VAL A 64 -4.15 5.30 -4.63
CA VAL A 64 -2.74 5.03 -4.98
C VAL A 64 -2.56 4.96 -6.50
N GLU A 65 -3.47 4.34 -7.23
CA GLU A 65 -3.44 4.29 -8.71
C GLU A 65 -3.48 5.71 -9.30
N GLU A 66 -4.37 6.57 -8.85
CA GLU A 66 -4.44 7.97 -9.24
C GLU A 66 -3.14 8.72 -8.96
N VAL A 67 -2.61 8.62 -7.73
CA VAL A 67 -1.33 9.25 -7.35
C VAL A 67 -0.19 8.78 -8.27
N LEU A 68 -0.17 7.50 -8.64
CA LEU A 68 0.83 6.97 -9.57
C LEU A 68 0.65 7.50 -10.99
N THR A 69 -0.57 7.86 -11.44
CA THR A 69 -0.77 8.45 -12.77
C THR A 69 -0.17 9.86 -12.89
N GLU A 70 -0.11 10.61 -11.79
CA GLU A 70 0.48 11.96 -11.72
C GLU A 70 2.03 11.97 -11.71
N LEU A 71 2.64 10.78 -11.64
CA LEU A 71 4.09 10.62 -11.69
C LEU A 71 4.58 10.47 -13.13
N ASN A 72 5.75 11.04 -13.41
CA ASN A 72 6.46 10.76 -14.67
C ASN A 72 7.08 9.35 -14.65
N ASP A 73 7.54 8.87 -15.80
CA ASP A 73 8.04 7.49 -15.95
C ASP A 73 9.27 7.19 -15.09
N LEU A 74 10.12 8.18 -14.86
CA LEU A 74 11.27 8.05 -13.97
C LEU A 74 10.81 7.92 -12.51
N GLU A 75 9.90 8.76 -12.06
CA GLU A 75 9.31 8.71 -10.71
C GLU A 75 8.60 7.38 -10.49
N LYS A 76 7.80 6.89 -11.45
CA LYS A 76 7.16 5.57 -11.40
C LYS A 76 8.19 4.45 -11.23
N SER A 77 9.31 4.53 -11.94
CA SER A 77 10.41 3.56 -11.84
C SER A 77 11.07 3.59 -10.46
N LEU A 78 11.30 4.79 -9.90
CA LEU A 78 11.84 4.98 -8.55
C LEU A 78 10.91 4.43 -7.46
N VAL A 79 9.58 4.65 -7.57
CA VAL A 79 8.59 4.07 -6.66
C VAL A 79 8.59 2.55 -6.76
N ALA A 80 8.63 2.02 -7.99
CA ALA A 80 8.58 0.58 -8.23
C ALA A 80 9.77 -0.18 -7.63
N ILE A 81 10.98 0.40 -7.68
CA ILE A 81 12.18 -0.14 -7.02
C ILE A 81 11.96 -0.17 -5.51
N ARG A 82 11.60 0.99 -4.94
CA ARG A 82 11.59 1.20 -3.49
C ARG A 82 10.49 0.41 -2.80
N TYR A 83 9.26 0.59 -3.25
CA TYR A 83 8.08 0.09 -2.55
C TYR A 83 7.58 -1.22 -3.13
N PHE A 84 7.50 -1.35 -4.46
CA PHE A 84 6.80 -2.49 -5.10
C PHE A 84 7.67 -3.72 -5.34
N GLY A 85 9.00 -3.63 -5.13
CA GLY A 85 9.92 -4.76 -5.32
C GLY A 85 10.12 -5.17 -6.79
N LYS A 86 9.68 -4.35 -7.76
CA LYS A 86 9.78 -4.65 -9.21
C LYS A 86 11.13 -4.24 -9.81
N ARG A 87 12.21 -4.80 -9.28
CA ARG A 87 13.61 -4.42 -9.59
C ARG A 87 14.06 -4.71 -11.03
N LYS A 88 13.55 -5.78 -11.66
CA LYS A 88 13.97 -6.18 -13.01
C LYS A 88 13.43 -5.28 -14.13
N LYS A 89 12.24 -4.67 -13.94
CA LYS A 89 11.61 -3.79 -14.96
C LYS A 89 12.11 -2.36 -14.90
N SER A 90 12.75 -1.97 -13.79
CA SER A 90 13.23 -0.61 -13.57
C SER A 90 14.67 -0.38 -14.06
N GLN A 91 15.51 -1.42 -14.14
CA GLN A 91 16.90 -1.32 -14.61
C GLN A 91 17.01 -0.74 -16.04
N THR A 92 16.02 -1.00 -16.90
CA THR A 92 15.97 -0.43 -18.25
C THR A 92 15.69 1.07 -18.28
N ALA A 93 15.12 1.65 -17.23
CA ALA A 93 14.77 3.08 -17.19
C ALA A 93 15.95 3.99 -16.79
N PHE A 94 17.02 3.44 -16.21
CA PHE A 94 18.12 4.22 -15.64
C PHE A 94 19.42 4.19 -16.45
N GLN A 95 19.43 3.58 -17.65
CA GLN A 95 20.60 3.39 -18.52
C GLN A 95 21.67 4.51 -18.40
N GLY A 96 22.62 4.29 -17.50
CA GLY A 96 23.95 4.91 -17.47
C GLY A 96 24.14 6.30 -16.83
N ASN A 97 23.10 7.07 -16.48
CA ASN A 97 23.28 8.51 -16.19
C ASN A 97 22.87 9.00 -14.79
N MET A 98 22.58 8.11 -13.84
CA MET A 98 22.29 8.52 -12.46
C MET A 98 23.51 8.26 -11.57
N SER A 99 23.87 9.21 -10.71
CA SER A 99 24.80 8.96 -9.61
C SER A 99 24.04 8.48 -8.37
N GLU A 100 24.70 7.78 -7.45
CA GLU A 100 24.10 7.33 -6.19
C GLU A 100 23.49 8.52 -5.41
N ARG A 101 24.23 9.63 -5.36
CA ARG A 101 23.78 10.86 -4.73
C ARG A 101 22.53 11.44 -5.40
N ASP A 102 22.47 11.41 -6.73
CA ASP A 102 21.30 11.88 -7.47
C ASP A 102 20.08 10.99 -7.24
N TYR A 103 20.27 9.67 -7.14
CA TYR A 103 19.22 8.73 -6.82
C TYR A 103 18.59 9.03 -5.46
N PHE A 104 19.39 9.10 -4.40
CA PHE A 104 18.86 9.35 -3.06
C PHE A 104 18.21 10.73 -2.94
N ARG A 105 18.77 11.75 -3.62
CA ARG A 105 18.16 13.09 -3.68
C ARG A 105 16.79 13.06 -4.39
N ARG A 106 16.67 12.37 -5.52
CA ARG A 106 15.40 12.21 -6.23
C ARG A 106 14.40 11.40 -5.42
N GLN A 107 14.85 10.33 -4.76
CA GLN A 107 14.03 9.52 -3.85
C GLN A 107 13.47 10.34 -2.69
N GLN A 108 14.25 11.24 -2.10
CA GLN A 108 13.78 12.13 -1.04
C GLN A 108 12.69 13.08 -1.55
N ARG A 109 12.93 13.77 -2.67
CA ARG A 109 11.96 14.68 -3.30
C ARG A 109 10.67 13.95 -3.68
N LEU A 110 10.80 12.74 -4.24
CA LEU A 110 9.67 11.89 -4.59
C LEU A 110 8.88 11.47 -3.36
N ALA A 111 9.55 11.14 -2.25
CA ALA A 111 8.88 10.77 -1.01
C ALA A 111 8.07 11.94 -0.43
N GLU A 112 8.56 13.18 -0.53
CA GLU A 112 7.82 14.38 -0.14
C GLU A 112 6.63 14.64 -1.08
N LYS A 113 6.82 14.51 -2.40
CA LYS A 113 5.75 14.62 -3.40
C LYS A 113 4.64 13.62 -3.15
N LEU A 114 4.98 12.34 -2.97
CA LEU A 114 4.02 11.27 -2.68
C LEU A 114 3.23 11.54 -1.40
N ASN A 115 3.88 12.02 -0.33
CA ASN A 115 3.21 12.35 0.92
C ASN A 115 2.14 13.45 0.70
N LYS A 116 2.49 14.49 -0.07
CA LYS A 116 1.56 15.58 -0.43
C LYS A 116 0.42 15.11 -1.32
N LEU A 117 0.70 14.25 -2.30
CA LEU A 117 -0.33 13.71 -3.18
C LEU A 117 -1.31 12.80 -2.43
N LEU A 118 -0.82 11.92 -1.56
CA LEU A 118 -1.66 11.04 -0.75
C LEU A 118 -2.54 11.85 0.22
N SER A 119 -1.93 12.78 0.98
CA SER A 119 -2.69 13.65 1.88
C SER A 119 -3.69 14.54 1.13
N GLY A 120 -3.33 15.09 -0.01
CA GLY A 120 -4.22 15.88 -0.87
C GLY A 120 -5.42 15.08 -1.42
N LYS A 121 -5.30 13.75 -1.52
CA LYS A 121 -6.38 12.83 -1.89
C LYS A 121 -7.16 12.28 -0.69
N GLY A 122 -6.95 12.84 0.51
CA GLY A 122 -7.66 12.46 1.73
C GLY A 122 -7.04 11.28 2.50
N VAL A 123 -5.86 10.81 2.09
CA VAL A 123 -5.13 9.77 2.82
C VAL A 123 -4.19 10.45 3.82
N THR A 124 -4.74 10.76 5.00
CA THR A 124 -3.99 11.31 6.14
C THR A 124 -3.63 10.22 7.14
N GLU A 125 -2.79 10.56 8.12
CA GLU A 125 -2.44 9.64 9.21
C GLU A 125 -3.68 9.23 10.03
N GLU A 126 -4.60 10.16 10.29
CA GLU A 126 -5.83 9.89 11.05
C GLU A 126 -6.73 8.90 10.31
N VAL A 127 -6.90 9.07 9.00
CA VAL A 127 -7.67 8.14 8.15
C VAL A 127 -6.99 6.77 8.15
N TYR A 128 -5.67 6.74 8.03
CA TYR A 128 -4.91 5.49 8.11
C TYR A 128 -5.14 4.75 9.43
N LEU A 129 -5.01 5.45 10.56
CA LEU A 129 -5.15 4.87 11.89
C LEU A 129 -6.59 4.37 12.14
N ARG A 130 -7.59 5.12 11.69
CA ARG A 130 -9.01 4.76 11.85
C ARG A 130 -9.39 3.54 11.02
N ASP A 131 -9.01 3.53 9.73
CA ASP A 131 -9.62 2.62 8.76
C ASP A 131 -8.74 1.41 8.40
N PHE A 132 -7.43 1.50 8.58
CA PHE A 132 -6.49 0.50 8.03
C PHE A 132 -5.50 -0.05 9.05
N ALA A 133 -5.12 0.69 10.08
CA ALA A 133 -4.03 0.30 10.98
C ALA A 133 -4.30 -1.01 11.75
N SER A 134 -5.56 -1.34 12.02
CA SER A 134 -5.96 -2.57 12.70
C SER A 134 -5.98 -3.81 11.81
N LEU A 135 -5.76 -3.65 10.49
CA LEU A 135 -5.74 -4.78 9.57
C LEU A 135 -4.36 -5.43 9.59
N ASP A 136 -4.32 -6.76 9.78
CA ASP A 136 -3.09 -7.56 9.91
C ASP A 136 -2.00 -7.24 8.88
N ILE A 137 -2.39 -7.01 7.63
CA ILE A 137 -1.42 -6.71 6.56
C ILE A 137 -0.72 -5.37 6.77
N PHE A 138 -1.46 -4.33 7.17
CA PHE A 138 -0.90 -3.01 7.46
C PHE A 138 -0.09 -3.03 8.73
N GLU A 139 -0.55 -3.75 9.76
CA GLU A 139 0.19 -3.90 11.01
C GLU A 139 1.56 -4.56 10.79
N LYS A 140 1.62 -5.65 9.99
CA LYS A 140 2.87 -6.34 9.64
C LYS A 140 3.86 -5.39 8.96
N ILE A 141 3.39 -4.58 8.01
CA ILE A 141 4.23 -3.62 7.29
C ILE A 141 4.64 -2.45 8.21
N HIS A 142 3.74 -1.97 9.05
CA HIS A 142 4.03 -0.93 10.04
C HIS A 142 5.13 -1.40 11.00
N ARG A 143 5.04 -2.63 11.50
CA ARG A 143 6.07 -3.25 12.36
C ARG A 143 7.40 -3.40 11.62
N PHE A 144 7.38 -3.83 10.36
CA PHE A 144 8.58 -3.91 9.51
C PHE A 144 9.30 -2.56 9.39
N ILE A 145 8.55 -1.45 9.25
CA ILE A 145 9.11 -0.09 9.20
C ILE A 145 9.60 0.35 10.59
N ALA A 146 8.83 0.10 11.64
CA ALA A 146 9.18 0.48 13.02
C ALA A 146 10.48 -0.19 13.50
N GLU A 147 10.72 -1.45 13.10
CA GLU A 147 11.96 -2.19 13.38
C GLU A 147 13.16 -1.73 12.53
N GLY A 148 12.98 -0.74 11.63
CA GLY A 148 14.04 -0.20 10.79
C GLY A 148 14.52 -1.16 9.69
N LYS A 149 13.77 -2.23 9.41
CA LYS A 149 14.09 -3.18 8.33
C LYS A 149 13.95 -2.51 6.94
N ASP A 150 13.14 -1.45 6.83
CA ASP A 150 13.06 -0.60 5.64
C ASP A 150 14.41 0.04 5.30
N LYS A 151 15.15 0.55 6.30
CA LYS A 151 16.47 1.18 6.10
C LYS A 151 17.49 0.22 5.51
N LYS A 152 17.51 -1.03 5.98
CA LYS A 152 18.39 -2.08 5.43
C LYS A 152 18.06 -2.39 3.97
N ARG A 153 16.76 -2.42 3.63
CA ARG A 153 16.31 -2.60 2.26
C ARG A 153 16.75 -1.43 1.37
N VAL A 154 16.61 -0.19 1.87
CA VAL A 154 16.99 1.04 1.15
C VAL A 154 18.49 1.11 0.87
N ALA A 155 19.35 0.70 1.81
CA ALA A 155 20.79 0.69 1.61
C ALA A 155 21.25 -0.14 0.40
N ASN A 156 20.49 -1.18 0.05
CA ASN A 156 20.79 -2.05 -1.09
C ASN A 156 20.07 -1.62 -2.38
N GLU A 157 19.25 -0.57 -2.37
CA GLU A 157 18.43 -0.17 -3.53
C GLU A 157 19.26 0.35 -4.71
N TRP A 158 20.37 1.03 -4.42
CA TRP A 158 21.28 1.57 -5.44
C TRP A 158 21.87 0.51 -6.36
N GLN A 159 22.03 -0.73 -5.87
CA GLN A 159 22.53 -1.85 -6.68
C GLN A 159 21.58 -2.24 -7.84
N PHE A 160 20.37 -1.67 -7.89
CA PHE A 160 19.35 -1.97 -8.89
C PHE A 160 19.01 -0.79 -9.81
N VAL A 161 19.79 0.29 -9.73
CA VAL A 161 19.65 1.53 -10.52
C VAL A 161 20.84 1.63 -11.46
#